data_AF-A0A2G6TB34-F1
#
_entry.id   AF-A0A2G6TB34-F1
#
_cell.length_a   1.000
_cell.length_b   1.000
_cell.length_c   1.000
_cell.angle_alpha   90.00
_cell.angle_beta   90.00
_cell.angle_gamma   90.00
#
_symmetry.space_group_name_H-M   'P 1'
#
loop_
_entity.id
_entity.type
_entity.pdbx_description
1 polymer ?
#
loop_
_entity_poly.entity_id
_entity_poly.type
_entity_poly.pdbx_seq_one_letter_code
_entity_poly.pdbx_strand_id
1 'polypeptide(L)'
;MKKIISFYLKAFLTISFISIPFIFIAFEDLYAKTFSYKIWIATFCPQLIYIVYVFWKENLYDNFKNSFLAKGFSNKAILLTCLLPFIIYSLLVGFKLIKVYNYSNWDSEIIVYFLLIFLSASVEEILFRFIPYKVVVTDVSIKDIILVSLFFSLFHLFNPNVNVIGLVNVAIAGVFLA
;
A
#
# COMPACT_ATOMS: atom_id res chain seq x y z
N MET A 1 16.35 -10.69 9.69
CA MET A 1 15.40 -11.14 10.75
C MET A 1 15.29 -10.22 11.98
N LYS A 2 16.15 -10.29 13.03
CA LYS A 2 15.94 -9.49 14.28
C LYS A 2 15.79 -7.99 14.04
N LYS A 3 16.58 -7.42 13.12
CA LYS A 3 16.50 -6.00 12.74
C LYS A 3 15.18 -5.65 12.03
N ILE A 4 14.66 -6.52 11.16
CA ILE A 4 13.36 -6.34 10.45
C ILE A 4 12.20 -6.37 11.44
N ILE A 5 12.19 -7.36 12.35
CA ILE A 5 11.16 -7.44 13.40
C ILE A 5 11.19 -6.18 14.27
N SER A 6 12.40 -5.78 14.72
CA SER A 6 12.57 -4.56 15.53
C SER A 6 12.09 -3.31 14.79
N PHE A 7 12.39 -3.21 13.49
CA PHE A 7 11.93 -2.11 12.64
C PHE A 7 10.40 -2.06 12.58
N TYR A 8 9.73 -3.15 12.21
CA TYR A 8 8.27 -3.15 12.05
C TYR A 8 7.51 -2.99 13.35
N LEU A 9 8.01 -3.55 14.46
CA LEU A 9 7.41 -3.30 15.77
C LEU A 9 7.49 -1.82 16.15
N LYS A 10 8.63 -1.18 15.90
CA LYS A 10 8.77 0.27 16.11
C LYS A 10 7.86 1.06 15.19
N ALA A 11 7.82 0.73 13.90
CA ALA A 11 6.95 1.38 12.93
C ALA A 11 5.49 1.28 13.35
N PHE A 12 5.03 0.08 13.69
CA PHE A 12 3.68 -0.18 14.15
C PHE A 12 3.31 0.66 15.38
N LEU A 13 4.16 0.66 16.41
CA LEU A 13 3.94 1.42 17.63
C LEU A 13 3.90 2.93 17.38
N THR A 14 4.85 3.44 16.59
CA THR A 14 4.92 4.87 16.25
C THR A 14 3.72 5.29 15.42
N ILE A 15 3.35 4.54 14.39
CA ILE A 15 2.19 4.83 13.54
C ILE A 15 0.91 4.77 14.38
N SER A 16 0.77 3.78 15.26
CA SER A 16 -0.38 3.68 16.17
C SER A 16 -0.49 4.92 17.07
N PHE A 17 0.63 5.39 17.62
CA PHE A 17 0.65 6.63 18.42
C PHE A 17 0.29 7.87 17.60
N ILE A 18 0.86 8.01 16.40
CA ILE A 18 0.53 9.13 15.49
C ILE A 18 -0.95 9.09 15.08
N SER A 19 -1.56 7.90 15.01
CA SER A 19 -2.95 7.73 14.57
C SER A 19 -3.99 8.22 15.59
N ILE A 20 -3.64 8.33 16.88
CA ILE A 20 -4.56 8.74 17.96
C ILE A 20 -5.36 10.01 17.62
N PRO A 21 -4.74 11.15 17.25
CA PRO A 21 -5.50 12.35 16.87
C PRO A 21 -6.37 12.16 15.62
N PHE A 22 -6.00 11.27 14.71
CA PHE A 22 -6.76 11.04 13.48
C PHE A 22 -7.95 10.09 13.67
N ILE A 23 -7.94 9.23 14.69
CA ILE A 23 -9.08 8.38 15.03
C ILE A 23 -10.33 9.23 15.27
N PHE A 24 -10.18 10.41 15.86
CA PHE A 24 -11.31 11.33 16.08
C PHE A 24 -11.93 11.85 14.78
N ILE A 25 -11.16 11.93 13.70
CA ILE A 25 -11.66 12.33 12.37
C ILE A 25 -12.57 11.23 11.81
N ALA A 26 -12.19 9.96 12.00
CA ALA A 26 -12.93 8.83 11.47
C ALA A 26 -13.94 8.21 12.45
N PHE A 27 -14.09 8.74 13.65
CA PHE A 27 -14.78 8.07 14.77
C PHE A 27 -16.23 7.68 14.44
N GLU A 28 -16.97 8.58 13.81
CA GLU A 28 -18.35 8.34 13.36
C GLU A 28 -18.45 7.23 12.30
N ASP A 29 -17.43 7.16 11.44
CA ASP A 29 -17.41 6.29 10.27
C ASP A 29 -16.88 4.87 10.60
N LEU A 30 -16.17 4.70 11.72
CA LEU A 30 -15.62 3.40 12.15
C LEU A 30 -16.70 2.32 12.31
N TYR A 31 -17.92 2.70 12.69
CA TYR A 31 -19.04 1.77 12.87
C TYR A 31 -19.74 1.41 11.57
N ALA A 32 -19.55 2.18 10.50
CA ALA A 32 -20.32 2.05 9.26
C ALA A 32 -19.88 0.86 8.39
N LYS A 33 -18.72 0.25 8.65
CA LYS A 33 -18.08 -0.82 7.82
C LYS A 33 -17.90 -0.47 6.33
N THR A 34 -18.17 0.78 5.95
CA THR A 34 -18.01 1.30 4.60
C THR A 34 -16.74 2.14 4.51
N PHE A 35 -16.19 2.23 3.30
CA PHE A 35 -15.07 3.12 3.03
C PHE A 35 -15.54 4.58 3.10
N SER A 36 -14.77 5.44 3.77
CA SER A 36 -14.95 6.89 3.74
C SER A 36 -13.61 7.59 3.62
N TYR A 37 -13.61 8.81 3.09
CA TYR A 37 -12.41 9.63 3.03
C TYR A 37 -11.87 9.95 4.43
N LYS A 38 -12.72 9.99 5.46
CA LYS A 38 -12.29 10.20 6.85
C LYS A 38 -11.48 9.00 7.37
N ILE A 39 -11.95 7.77 7.11
CA ILE A 39 -11.20 6.54 7.41
C ILE A 39 -9.90 6.49 6.61
N TRP A 40 -9.93 6.90 5.34
CA TRP A 40 -8.73 6.99 4.52
C TRP A 40 -7.71 7.97 5.11
N ILE A 41 -8.11 9.19 5.48
CA ILE A 41 -7.23 10.17 6.16
C ILE A 41 -6.65 9.57 7.44
N ALA A 42 -7.48 8.91 8.24
CA ALA A 42 -7.07 8.36 9.53
C ALA A 42 -6.09 7.19 9.44
N THR A 43 -6.02 6.51 8.30
CA THR A 43 -5.09 5.41 8.05
C THR A 43 -3.87 5.85 7.24
N PHE A 44 -4.08 6.68 6.21
CA PHE A 44 -3.04 7.17 5.31
C PHE A 44 -2.09 8.19 5.96
N CYS A 45 -2.62 9.22 6.62
CA CYS A 45 -1.80 10.32 7.14
C CYS A 45 -0.78 9.86 8.20
N PRO A 46 -1.13 9.00 9.18
CA PRO A 46 -0.15 8.50 10.13
C PRO A 46 1.01 7.73 9.49
N GLN A 47 0.73 6.92 8.46
CA GLN A 47 1.75 6.20 7.70
C GLN A 47 2.65 7.17 6.93
N LEU A 48 2.05 8.15 6.24
CA LEU A 48 2.80 9.16 5.50
C LEU A 48 3.72 9.98 6.42
N ILE A 49 3.23 10.43 7.57
CA ILE A 49 4.03 11.16 8.56
C ILE A 49 5.22 10.32 9.04
N TYR A 50 4.99 9.03 9.33
CA TYR A 50 6.07 8.13 9.73
C TYR A 50 7.11 7.94 8.62
N ILE A 51 6.68 7.77 7.36
CA ILE A 51 7.58 7.68 6.20
C ILE A 51 8.42 8.94 6.06
N VAL A 52 7.80 10.13 6.14
CA VAL A 52 8.51 11.41 6.06
C VAL A 52 9.56 11.53 7.16
N TYR A 53 9.21 11.14 8.39
CA TYR A 53 10.14 11.08 9.51
C TYR A 53 11.35 10.16 9.23
N VAL A 54 11.11 8.95 8.72
CA VAL A 54 12.20 8.00 8.41
C VAL A 54 13.05 8.50 7.24
N PHE A 55 12.43 9.09 6.21
CA PHE A 55 13.15 9.67 5.07
C PHE A 55 14.11 10.76 5.51
N TRP A 56 13.67 11.64 6.39
CA TRP A 56 14.51 12.69 6.97
C TRP A 56 15.62 12.09 7.83
N LYS A 57 15.28 11.17 8.74
CA LYS A 57 16.25 10.57 9.67
C LYS A 57 17.36 9.78 8.97
N GLU A 58 17.02 9.03 7.93
CA GLU A 58 17.92 8.11 7.22
C GLU A 58 18.45 8.71 5.90
N ASN A 59 18.18 9.99 5.63
CA ASN A 59 18.59 10.71 4.40
C ASN A 59 18.22 9.96 3.10
N LEU A 60 17.01 9.42 3.03
CA LEU A 60 16.59 8.55 1.91
C LEU A 60 16.07 9.30 0.69
N TYR A 61 15.85 10.62 0.78
CA TYR A 61 15.20 11.39 -0.28
C TYR A 61 15.94 11.31 -1.62
N ASP A 62 17.26 11.55 -1.62
CA ASP A 62 18.04 11.52 -2.86
C ASP A 62 18.10 10.11 -3.46
N ASN A 63 18.23 9.09 -2.61
CA ASN A 63 18.18 7.68 -3.02
C ASN A 63 16.84 7.32 -3.65
N PHE A 64 15.74 7.77 -3.04
CA PHE A 64 14.39 7.54 -3.55
C PHE A 64 14.19 8.26 -4.88
N LYS A 65 14.53 9.54 -4.97
CA LYS A 65 14.41 10.35 -6.19
C LYS A 65 15.18 9.71 -7.36
N ASN A 66 16.42 9.31 -7.13
CA ASN A 66 17.27 8.69 -8.15
C ASN A 66 16.80 7.29 -8.55
N SER A 67 16.21 6.53 -7.62
CA SER A 67 15.69 5.19 -7.91
C SER A 67 14.33 5.23 -8.61
N PHE A 68 13.45 6.14 -8.20
CA PHE A 68 12.05 6.21 -8.63
C PHE A 68 11.88 7.07 -9.89
N LEU A 69 12.38 8.32 -9.90
CA LEU A 69 12.16 9.23 -11.04
C LEU A 69 13.08 8.94 -12.23
N ALA A 70 14.34 8.58 -11.98
CA ALA A 70 15.29 8.35 -13.07
C ALA A 70 15.07 7.01 -13.80
N LYS A 71 14.51 6.00 -13.10
CA LYS A 71 14.17 4.70 -13.72
C LYS A 71 12.69 4.55 -14.05
N GLY A 72 11.80 5.25 -13.35
CA GLY A 72 10.35 5.01 -13.41
C GLY A 72 9.70 5.27 -14.76
N PHE A 73 10.11 6.33 -15.47
CA PHE A 73 9.54 6.69 -16.77
C PHE A 73 10.11 5.91 -17.97
N SER A 74 11.28 5.28 -17.83
CA SER A 74 11.88 4.47 -18.92
C SER A 74 11.54 2.98 -18.82
N ASN A 75 10.93 2.55 -17.71
CA ASN A 75 10.75 1.15 -17.43
C ASN A 75 9.47 0.62 -18.09
N LYS A 76 9.65 -0.13 -19.19
CA LYS A 76 8.56 -0.84 -19.89
C LYS A 76 7.70 -1.69 -18.94
N ALA A 77 8.26 -2.14 -17.82
CA ALA A 77 7.53 -2.87 -16.80
C ALA A 77 6.45 -2.02 -16.11
N ILE A 78 6.72 -0.76 -15.76
CA ILE A 78 5.71 0.13 -15.13
C ILE A 78 4.59 0.42 -16.11
N LEU A 79 4.94 0.71 -17.37
CA LEU A 79 3.95 0.90 -18.43
C LEU A 79 3.09 -0.37 -18.61
N LEU A 80 3.71 -1.55 -18.67
CA LEU A 80 3.00 -2.83 -18.76
C LEU A 80 2.07 -3.05 -17.56
N THR A 81 2.51 -2.76 -16.33
CA THR A 81 1.69 -2.90 -15.12
C THR A 81 0.51 -1.95 -15.14
N CYS A 82 0.68 -0.70 -15.58
CA CYS A 82 -0.43 0.24 -15.74
C CYS A 82 -1.41 -0.19 -16.86
N LEU A 83 -0.91 -0.83 -17.92
CA LEU A 83 -1.73 -1.32 -19.03
C LEU A 83 -2.40 -2.67 -18.74
N LEU A 84 -1.87 -3.48 -17.82
CA LEU A 84 -2.36 -4.84 -17.54
C LEU A 84 -3.85 -4.88 -17.15
N PRO A 85 -4.35 -4.00 -16.24
CA PRO A 85 -5.77 -3.94 -15.92
C PRO A 85 -6.63 -3.63 -17.16
N PHE A 86 -6.14 -2.76 -18.04
CA PHE A 86 -6.83 -2.41 -19.28
C PHE A 86 -6.88 -3.60 -20.24
N ILE A 87 -5.76 -4.32 -20.39
CA ILE A 87 -5.67 -5.55 -21.21
C ILE A 87 -6.64 -6.62 -20.66
N ILE A 88 -6.61 -6.88 -19.35
CA ILE A 88 -7.50 -7.86 -18.71
C ILE A 88 -8.96 -7.46 -18.91
N TYR A 89 -9.29 -6.18 -18.67
CA TYR A 89 -10.63 -5.66 -18.92
C TYR A 89 -11.06 -5.88 -20.39
N SER A 90 -10.22 -5.52 -21.35
CA SER A 90 -10.51 -5.72 -22.78
C SER A 90 -10.70 -7.20 -23.13
N LEU A 91 -9.92 -8.11 -22.56
CA LEU A 91 -10.08 -9.56 -22.77
C LEU A 91 -11.42 -10.05 -22.18
N LEU A 92 -11.76 -9.64 -20.95
CA LEU A 92 -13.01 -10.04 -20.31
C LEU A 92 -14.24 -9.56 -21.10
N VAL A 93 -14.18 -8.35 -21.66
CA VAL A 93 -15.23 -7.82 -22.54
C VAL A 93 -15.25 -8.54 -23.89
N GLY A 94 -14.09 -8.72 -24.53
CA GLY A 94 -13.97 -9.34 -25.85
C GLY A 94 -14.46 -10.80 -25.88
N PHE A 95 -14.16 -11.56 -24.83
CA PHE A 95 -14.66 -12.92 -24.63
C PHE A 95 -16.08 -12.99 -24.03
N LYS A 96 -16.74 -11.84 -23.83
CA LYS A 96 -18.09 -11.74 -23.24
C LYS A 96 -18.22 -12.41 -21.87
N LEU A 97 -17.12 -12.44 -21.10
CA LEU A 97 -17.08 -12.99 -19.75
C LEU A 97 -17.71 -12.03 -18.71
N ILE A 98 -17.75 -10.73 -19.04
CA ILE A 98 -18.44 -9.71 -18.25
C ILE A 98 -19.42 -8.92 -19.13
N LYS A 99 -20.54 -8.47 -18.55
CA LYS A 99 -21.48 -7.56 -19.21
C LYS A 99 -21.19 -6.13 -18.78
N VAL A 100 -20.79 -5.29 -19.73
CA VAL A 100 -20.59 -3.85 -19.51
C VAL A 100 -21.80 -3.11 -20.03
N TYR A 101 -22.61 -2.57 -19.12
CA TYR A 101 -23.87 -1.90 -19.46
C TYR A 101 -23.69 -0.43 -19.85
N ASN A 102 -22.61 0.23 -19.41
CA ASN A 102 -22.36 1.63 -19.75
C ASN A 102 -20.86 1.96 -19.69
N TYR A 103 -20.29 2.46 -20.80
CA TYR A 103 -18.85 2.80 -20.89
C TYR A 103 -18.53 4.22 -20.37
N SER A 104 -19.53 5.11 -20.30
CA SER A 104 -19.34 6.54 -20.07
C SER A 104 -19.63 7.00 -18.64
N ASN A 105 -19.89 6.08 -17.71
CA ASN A 105 -20.29 6.44 -16.34
C ASN A 105 -19.07 6.64 -15.42
N TRP A 106 -18.05 7.37 -15.90
CA TRP A 106 -16.91 7.79 -15.09
C TRP A 106 -17.35 8.94 -14.20
N ASP A 107 -17.89 8.61 -13.04
CA ASP A 107 -18.14 9.59 -12.00
C ASP A 107 -16.80 10.12 -11.47
N SER A 108 -16.76 11.43 -11.20
CA SER A 108 -15.69 12.07 -10.45
C SER A 108 -15.36 11.33 -9.14
N GLU A 109 -16.35 10.72 -8.48
CA GLU A 109 -16.15 9.90 -7.29
C GLU A 109 -15.26 8.67 -7.54
N ILE A 110 -15.43 8.00 -8.69
CA ILE A 110 -14.63 6.83 -9.07
C ILE A 110 -13.17 7.24 -9.32
N ILE A 111 -12.96 8.38 -9.97
CA ILE A 111 -11.61 8.91 -10.23
C ILE A 111 -10.90 9.23 -8.91
N VAL A 112 -11.59 9.92 -7.99
CA VAL A 112 -11.07 10.23 -6.66
C VAL A 112 -10.74 8.94 -5.91
N TYR A 113 -11.63 7.95 -5.92
CA TYR A 113 -11.41 6.67 -5.26
C TYR A 113 -10.14 5.96 -5.76
N PHE A 114 -9.93 5.89 -7.07
CA PHE A 114 -8.71 5.30 -7.64
C PHE A 114 -7.44 6.07 -7.25
N LEU A 115 -7.49 7.41 -7.23
CA LEU A 115 -6.38 8.23 -6.77
C LEU A 115 -6.03 7.95 -5.31
N LEU A 116 -7.04 7.85 -4.43
CA LEU A 116 -6.83 7.56 -3.01
C LEU A 116 -6.21 6.18 -2.81
N ILE A 117 -6.70 5.15 -3.50
CA ILE A 117 -6.11 3.80 -3.45
C ILE A 117 -4.67 3.81 -3.98
N PHE A 118 -4.42 4.48 -5.10
CA PHE A 118 -3.08 4.56 -5.67
C PHE A 118 -2.08 5.20 -4.70
N LEU A 119 -2.48 6.28 -4.03
CA LEU A 119 -1.66 6.94 -3.02
C LEU A 119 -1.41 6.02 -1.81
N SER A 120 -2.45 5.36 -1.29
CA SER A 120 -2.32 4.39 -0.19
C SER A 120 -1.35 3.26 -0.56
N ALA A 121 -1.55 2.63 -1.72
CA ALA A 121 -0.68 1.57 -2.20
C ALA A 121 0.77 2.06 -2.33
N SER A 122 0.99 3.27 -2.86
CA SER A 122 2.33 3.85 -3.00
C SER A 122 3.02 4.06 -1.65
N VAL A 123 2.28 4.53 -0.64
CA VAL A 123 2.77 4.70 0.74
C VAL A 123 3.12 3.35 1.37
N GLU A 124 2.26 2.35 1.21
CA GLU A 124 2.50 1.00 1.70
C GLU A 124 3.75 0.38 1.06
N GLU A 125 3.93 0.53 -0.25
CA GLU A 125 5.12 0.05 -0.97
C GLU A 125 6.41 0.68 -0.43
N ILE A 126 6.38 1.99 -0.13
CA ILE A 126 7.52 2.67 0.45
C ILE A 126 7.82 2.14 1.87
N LEU A 127 6.77 1.99 2.69
CA LEU A 127 6.89 1.58 4.09
C LEU A 127 7.36 0.13 4.26
N PHE A 128 6.81 -0.79 3.45
CA PHE A 128 7.04 -2.23 3.62
C PHE A 128 8.16 -2.78 2.74
N ARG A 129 8.57 -2.08 1.67
CA ARG A 129 9.62 -2.60 0.78
C ARG A 129 10.79 -1.63 0.68
N PHE A 130 10.56 -0.40 0.23
CA PHE A 130 11.65 0.53 -0.02
C PHE A 130 12.49 0.80 1.25
N ILE A 131 11.85 1.24 2.34
CA ILE A 131 12.57 1.58 3.58
C ILE A 131 13.26 0.34 4.19
N PRO A 132 12.58 -0.80 4.42
CA PRO A 132 13.21 -1.98 5.02
C PRO A 132 14.38 -2.51 4.19
N TYR A 133 14.23 -2.57 2.87
CA TYR A 133 15.29 -3.10 1.99
C TYR A 133 16.47 -2.13 1.82
N LYS A 134 16.30 -0.84 2.15
CA LYS A 134 17.40 0.14 2.13
C LYS A 134 18.08 0.35 3.47
N VAL A 135 17.33 0.32 4.56
CA VAL A 135 17.83 0.68 5.90
C VAL A 135 18.21 -0.55 6.71
N VAL A 136 17.49 -1.65 6.53
CA VAL A 136 17.54 -2.79 7.46
C VAL A 136 18.26 -4.00 6.88
N VAL A 137 18.18 -4.18 5.57
CA VAL A 137 18.65 -5.38 4.86
C VAL A 137 19.74 -5.00 3.86
N THR A 138 20.87 -5.71 3.90
CA THR A 138 21.96 -5.55 2.92
C THR A 138 21.72 -6.41 1.68
N ASP A 139 21.22 -7.63 1.86
CA ASP A 139 20.81 -8.55 0.78
C ASP A 139 19.45 -9.15 1.09
N VAL A 140 18.49 -9.02 0.15
CA VAL A 140 17.12 -9.48 0.33
C VAL A 140 17.06 -11.00 0.17
N SER A 141 16.83 -11.71 1.28
CA SER A 141 16.60 -13.16 1.26
C SER A 141 15.11 -13.51 1.18
N ILE A 142 14.78 -14.72 0.71
CA ILE A 142 13.39 -15.23 0.72
C ILE A 142 12.76 -15.17 2.12
N LYS A 143 13.56 -15.38 3.17
CA LYS A 143 13.09 -15.29 4.56
C LYS A 143 12.68 -13.87 4.94
N ASP A 144 13.42 -12.87 4.45
CA ASP A 144 13.10 -11.46 4.70
C ASP A 144 11.84 -11.05 3.91
N ILE A 145 11.67 -11.54 2.68
CA ILE A 145 10.44 -11.39 1.89
C ILE A 145 9.24 -11.92 2.68
N ILE A 146 9.26 -13.20 3.08
CA ILE A 146 8.16 -13.82 3.82
C ILE A 146 7.83 -13.02 5.09
N LEU A 147 8.87 -12.61 5.84
CA LEU A 147 8.68 -11.85 7.07
C LEU A 147 8.05 -10.48 6.82
N VAL A 148 8.51 -9.75 5.80
CA VAL A 148 7.92 -8.48 5.37
C VAL A 148 6.46 -8.66 4.96
N SER A 149 6.15 -9.68 4.17
CA SER A 149 4.78 -9.97 3.71
C SER A 149 3.85 -10.34 4.88
N LEU A 150 4.36 -11.03 5.89
CA LEU A 150 3.61 -11.30 7.12
C LEU A 150 3.32 -10.01 7.89
N PHE A 151 4.32 -9.12 8.08
CA PHE A 151 4.08 -7.82 8.72
C PHE A 151 3.09 -6.96 7.92
N PHE A 152 3.21 -6.94 6.59
CA PHE A 152 2.26 -6.26 5.71
C PHE A 152 0.82 -6.75 5.94
N SER A 153 0.63 -8.07 6.02
CA SER A 153 -0.67 -8.68 6.35
C SER A 153 -1.16 -8.28 7.75
N LEU A 154 -0.30 -8.28 8.77
CA LEU A 154 -0.69 -7.91 10.14
C LEU A 154 -1.19 -6.46 10.26
N PHE A 155 -0.68 -5.54 9.43
CA PHE A 155 -1.20 -4.16 9.41
C PHE A 155 -2.64 -4.05 8.89
N HIS A 156 -3.15 -5.09 8.23
CA HIS A 156 -4.54 -5.17 7.78
C HIS A 156 -5.49 -5.73 8.84
N LEU A 157 -5.01 -6.14 10.02
CA LEU A 157 -5.85 -6.65 11.11
C LEU A 157 -6.92 -5.65 11.57
N PHE A 158 -6.68 -4.36 11.39
CA PHE A 158 -7.62 -3.29 11.75
C PHE A 158 -8.59 -2.93 10.63
N ASN A 159 -8.51 -3.59 9.47
CA ASN A 159 -9.50 -3.42 8.43
C ASN A 159 -10.78 -4.20 8.81
N PRO A 160 -11.92 -3.53 9.02
CA PRO A 160 -13.16 -4.16 9.49
C PRO A 160 -13.73 -5.19 8.51
N ASN A 161 -13.27 -5.16 7.25
CA ASN A 161 -13.72 -6.06 6.19
C ASN A 161 -12.76 -7.23 5.94
N VAL A 162 -11.64 -7.31 6.67
CA VAL A 162 -10.66 -8.40 6.54
C VAL A 162 -11.01 -9.55 7.49
N ASN A 163 -10.99 -10.77 6.95
CA ASN A 163 -11.08 -12.01 7.73
C ASN A 163 -9.76 -12.79 7.65
N VAL A 164 -9.68 -13.95 8.31
CA VAL A 164 -8.45 -14.77 8.32
C VAL A 164 -8.01 -15.16 6.90
N ILE A 165 -8.95 -15.51 6.02
CA ILE A 165 -8.64 -15.84 4.61
C ILE A 165 -8.08 -14.60 3.88
N GLY A 166 -8.66 -13.43 4.14
CA GLY A 166 -8.16 -12.15 3.64
C GLY A 166 -6.73 -11.87 4.08
N LEU A 167 -6.39 -12.09 5.35
CA LEU A 167 -5.02 -11.92 5.85
C LEU A 167 -4.03 -12.86 5.15
N VAL A 168 -4.41 -14.13 4.95
CA VAL A 168 -3.59 -15.09 4.22
C VAL A 168 -3.39 -14.63 2.77
N ASN A 169 -4.43 -14.15 2.11
CA ASN A 169 -4.34 -13.61 0.76
C ASN A 169 -3.42 -12.39 0.67
N VAL A 170 -3.50 -11.46 1.63
CA VAL A 170 -2.61 -10.30 1.70
C VAL A 170 -1.16 -10.72 1.89
N ALA A 171 -0.90 -11.72 2.76
CA ALA A 171 0.44 -12.24 2.97
C ALA A 171 1.00 -12.88 1.68
N ILE A 172 0.20 -13.68 0.97
CA ILE A 172 0.60 -14.31 -0.30
C ILE A 172 0.87 -13.24 -1.37
N ALA A 173 -0.04 -12.26 -1.53
CA ALA A 173 0.15 -11.15 -2.45
C ALA A 173 1.43 -10.39 -2.14
N GLY A 174 1.72 -10.14 -0.86
CA GLY A 174 2.96 -9.50 -0.42
C GLY A 174 4.23 -10.27 -0.80
N VAL A 175 4.17 -11.60 -0.97
CA VAL A 175 5.31 -12.41 -1.45
C VAL A 175 5.49 -12.25 -2.97
N PHE A 176 4.39 -12.24 -3.72
CA PHE A 176 4.43 -12.07 -5.18
C PHE A 176 4.86 -10.68 -5.63
N LEU A 177 4.66 -9.67 -4.79
CA LEU A 177 5.01 -8.30 -5.10
C LEU A 177 6.44 -7.92 -4.65
N ALA A 178 7.16 -8.81 -3.97
CA ALA A 178 8.48 -8.57 -3.38
C ALA A 178 9.67 -8.82 -4.33
#